data_AF-A0A6D2KE93-F1
#
_entry.id   AF-A0A6D2KE93-F1
#
_cell.length_a   1.000
_cell.length_b   1.000
_cell.length_c   1.000
_cell.angle_alpha   90.00
_cell.angle_beta   90.00
_cell.angle_gamma   90.00
#
_symmetry.space_group_name_H-M   'P 1'
#
loop_
_entity.id
_entity.type
_entity.pdbx_description
1 polymer ?
#
loop_
_entity_poly.entity_id
_entity_poly.type
_entity_poly.pdbx_seq_one_letter_code
_entity_poly.pdbx_strand_id
1 'polypeptide(L)'
;MSDVSFKGNTYWFASDEEKPELGVSLLRFDFATEKFGYLPLPYQSRYETACLSVVREEKLCVLLQQEIWSKTEIWVTDKIGESNKGVSWSKVLALDLSLDLDTF
;
A
#
# COMPACT_ATOMS: atom_id res chain seq x y z
N MET A 1 3.59 3.42 -11.72
CA MET A 1 2.73 3.26 -10.53
C MET A 1 1.29 3.17 -10.99
N SER A 2 0.52 2.22 -10.44
CA SER A 2 -0.90 2.02 -10.75
C SER A 2 -1.78 2.82 -9.79
N ASP A 3 -2.79 3.50 -10.32
CA ASP A 3 -3.90 4.05 -9.56
C ASP A 3 -5.10 3.08 -9.55
N VAL A 4 -5.96 3.20 -8.54
CA VAL A 4 -7.25 2.51 -8.51
C VAL A 4 -8.36 3.46 -8.09
N SER A 5 -9.50 3.39 -8.76
CA SER A 5 -10.71 4.07 -8.35
C SER A 5 -11.58 3.13 -7.50
N PHE A 6 -11.97 3.59 -6.31
CA PHE A 6 -12.72 2.79 -5.35
C PHE A 6 -13.65 3.67 -4.49
N LYS A 7 -14.94 3.35 -4.46
CA LYS A 7 -15.99 4.07 -3.70
C LYS A 7 -15.94 5.60 -3.86
N GLY A 8 -15.83 6.07 -5.10
CA GLY A 8 -15.82 7.52 -5.40
C GLY A 8 -14.53 8.24 -5.00
N ASN A 9 -13.47 7.50 -4.66
CA ASN A 9 -12.14 8.05 -4.41
C ASN A 9 -11.14 7.41 -5.38
N THR A 10 -10.03 8.09 -5.63
CA THR A 10 -8.89 7.49 -6.34
C THR A 10 -7.70 7.38 -5.41
N TYR A 11 -7.00 6.25 -5.49
CA TYR A 11 -5.88 5.91 -4.63
C TYR A 11 -4.65 5.58 -5.47
N TRP A 12 -3.49 6.05 -5.06
CA TRP A 12 -2.22 5.79 -5.74
C TRP A 12 -1.05 5.99 -4.78
N PHE A 13 0.08 5.36 -5.10
CA PHE A 13 1.31 5.57 -4.33
C PHE A 13 1.93 6.92 -4.65
N ALA A 14 2.60 7.52 -3.68
CA ALA A 14 3.43 8.70 -3.88
C ALA A 14 4.70 8.62 -3.02
N SER A 15 5.78 9.17 -3.54
CA SER A 15 7.06 9.33 -2.87
C SER A 15 7.55 10.76 -3.07
N ASP A 16 8.25 11.30 -2.08
CA ASP A 16 8.92 12.61 -2.19
C ASP A 16 10.37 12.37 -2.64
N GLU A 17 10.73 12.88 -3.82
CA GLU A 17 12.07 12.74 -4.39
C GLU A 17 13.12 13.55 -3.60
N GLU A 18 12.72 14.66 -2.98
CA GLU A 18 13.63 15.46 -2.15
C GLU A 18 13.82 14.86 -0.75
N LYS A 19 12.86 14.03 -0.31
CA LYS A 19 12.86 13.38 1.01
C LYS A 19 12.62 11.88 0.91
N PRO A 20 13.51 11.14 0.24
CA PRO A 20 13.32 9.72 -0.01
C PRO A 20 13.39 8.87 1.27
N GLU A 21 13.90 9.41 2.37
CA GLU A 21 13.85 8.81 3.72
C GLU A 21 12.43 8.75 4.29
N LEU A 22 11.51 9.59 3.80
CA LEU A 22 10.10 9.50 4.17
C LEU A 22 9.42 8.29 3.51
N GLY A 23 10.05 7.61 2.55
CA GLY A 23 9.51 6.41 1.91
C GLY A 23 8.26 6.68 1.06
N VAL A 24 7.46 5.63 0.86
CA VAL A 24 6.25 5.68 0.03
C VAL A 24 5.01 5.81 0.90
N SER A 25 4.06 6.65 0.47
CA SER A 25 2.74 6.80 1.08
C SER A 25 1.63 6.46 0.09
N LEU A 26 0.45 6.06 0.59
CA LEU A 26 -0.73 5.87 -0.23
C LEU A 26 -1.59 7.14 -0.17
N LEU A 27 -1.70 7.86 -1.29
CA LEU A 27 -2.57 9.02 -1.42
C LEU A 27 -3.99 8.59 -1.76
N ARG A 28 -4.94 9.39 -1.30
CA ARG A 28 -6.35 9.37 -1.66
C ARG A 28 -6.72 10.75 -2.17
N PHE A 29 -7.44 10.81 -3.28
CA PHE A 29 -8.25 11.97 -3.63
C PHE A 29 -9.72 11.63 -3.45
N ASP A 30 -10.39 12.41 -2.60
CA ASP A 30 -11.81 12.30 -2.31
C ASP A 30 -12.58 13.26 -3.22
N PHE A 31 -13.30 12.73 -4.21
CA PHE A 31 -14.08 13.55 -5.14
C PHE A 31 -15.32 14.18 -4.50
N ALA A 32 -15.81 13.64 -3.37
CA ALA A 32 -16.97 14.21 -2.70
C ALA A 32 -16.61 15.47 -1.90
N THR A 33 -15.37 15.54 -1.39
CA THR A 33 -14.89 16.70 -0.61
C THR A 33 -13.81 17.51 -1.31
N GLU A 34 -13.38 17.09 -2.51
CA GLU A 34 -12.29 17.66 -3.31
C GLU A 34 -10.98 17.81 -2.52
N LYS A 35 -10.67 16.82 -1.68
CA LYS A 35 -9.51 16.87 -0.77
C LYS A 35 -8.58 15.68 -0.95
N PHE A 36 -7.29 15.97 -0.81
CA PHE A 36 -6.28 14.95 -0.63
C PHE A 36 -6.30 14.42 0.80
N GLY A 37 -6.06 13.12 0.93
CA GLY A 37 -5.84 12.44 2.20
C GLY A 37 -4.74 11.41 2.08
N TYR A 38 -4.19 11.03 3.22
CA TYR A 38 -3.16 9.99 3.31
C TYR A 38 -3.78 8.75 3.93
N LEU A 39 -3.51 7.59 3.34
CA LEU A 39 -3.71 6.31 3.99
C LEU A 39 -2.34 5.80 4.44
N PRO A 40 -2.10 5.64 5.76
CA PRO A 40 -0.85 5.09 6.22
C PRO A 40 -0.71 3.67 5.67
N LEU A 41 0.45 3.37 5.10
CA LEU A 41 0.80 1.99 4.76
C LEU A 41 1.09 1.20 6.05
N PRO A 42 1.08 -0.15 5.99
CA PRO A 42 1.42 -0.98 7.14
C PRO A 42 2.74 -0.57 7.81
N TYR A 43 3.72 -0.16 6.99
CA TYR A 43 5.01 0.38 7.44
C TYR A 43 5.44 1.51 6.51
N GLN A 44 6.25 2.43 7.05
CA GLN A 44 6.97 3.39 6.23
C GLN A 44 8.30 2.79 5.79
N SER A 45 8.46 2.60 4.49
CA SER A 45 9.66 2.04 3.89
C SER A 45 9.80 2.48 2.44
N ARG A 46 10.97 2.18 1.85
CA ARG A 46 11.16 2.18 0.40
C ARG A 46 10.77 0.82 -0.14
N TYR A 47 10.00 0.84 -1.22
CA TYR A 47 9.54 -0.37 -1.88
C TYR A 47 10.14 -0.44 -3.28
N GLU A 48 10.75 -1.58 -3.59
CA GLU A 48 11.23 -1.89 -4.94
C GLU A 48 10.02 -2.13 -5.87
N THR A 49 9.04 -2.88 -5.38
CA THR A 49 7.77 -3.12 -6.07
C THR A 49 6.61 -2.81 -5.15
N ALA A 50 5.65 -2.04 -5.66
CA ALA A 50 4.39 -1.76 -4.98
C ALA A 50 3.22 -1.86 -5.97
N CYS A 51 2.21 -2.64 -5.63
CA CYS A 51 0.99 -2.76 -6.42
C CYS A 51 -0.25 -2.50 -5.56
N LEU A 52 -1.26 -1.91 -6.17
CA LEU A 52 -2.51 -1.54 -5.52
C LEU A 52 -3.67 -2.20 -6.27
N SER A 53 -4.64 -2.72 -5.53
CA SER A 53 -5.82 -3.37 -6.09
C SER A 53 -7.03 -3.21 -5.17
N VAL A 54 -8.21 -3.51 -5.70
CA VAL A 54 -9.48 -3.54 -4.98
C VAL A 54 -9.92 -4.99 -4.83
N VAL A 55 -10.24 -5.40 -3.60
CA VAL A 55 -10.69 -6.77 -3.30
C VAL A 55 -12.19 -6.74 -3.03
N ARG A 56 -12.93 -7.53 -3.81
CA ARG A 56 -14.38 -7.75 -3.69
C ARG A 56 -15.19 -6.44 -3.64
N GLU A 57 -14.70 -5.38 -4.27
CA GLU A 57 -15.35 -4.05 -4.27
C GLU A 57 -15.62 -3.48 -2.86
N GLU A 58 -14.85 -3.91 -1.86
CA GLU A 58 -15.07 -3.50 -0.46
C GLU A 58 -13.80 -3.06 0.27
N LYS A 59 -12.64 -3.54 -0.18
CA LYS A 59 -11.35 -3.40 0.53
C LYS A 59 -10.26 -2.99 -0.45
N LEU A 60 -9.23 -2.32 0.08
CA LEU A 60 -7.98 -2.14 -0.66
C LEU A 60 -7.01 -3.26 -0.33
N CYS A 61 -6.20 -3.61 -1.32
CA CYS A 61 -5.12 -4.56 -1.19
C CYS A 61 -3.83 -3.95 -1.73
N VAL A 62 -2.73 -4.14 -1.02
CA VAL A 62 -1.41 -3.76 -1.48
C VAL A 62 -0.47 -4.97 -1.46
N LEU A 63 0.33 -5.08 -2.51
CA LEU A 63 1.53 -5.90 -2.52
C LEU A 63 2.72 -4.96 -2.34
N LEU A 64 3.58 -5.26 -1.37
CA LEU A 64 4.70 -4.43 -0.98
C LEU A 64 5.97 -5.29 -0.92
N GLN A 65 6.95 -5.01 -1.78
CA GLN A 65 8.28 -5.61 -1.76
C GLN A 65 9.27 -4.57 -1.25
N GLN A 66 9.85 -4.83 -0.08
CA GLN A 66 10.82 -3.92 0.53
C GLN A 66 12.18 -4.02 -0.17
N GLU A 67 12.80 -2.88 -0.44
CA GLU A 67 14.09 -2.77 -1.14
C GLU A 67 15.23 -3.51 -0.40
N ILE A 68 15.26 -3.43 0.93
CA ILE A 68 16.40 -3.92 1.73
C ILE A 68 16.36 -5.44 1.96
N TRP A 69 15.18 -6.01 2.20
CA TRP A 69 15.05 -7.40 2.66
C TRP A 69 14.52 -8.36 1.60
N SER A 70 14.26 -7.90 0.37
CA SER A 70 13.58 -8.70 -0.68
C SER A 70 12.29 -9.38 -0.20
N LYS A 71 11.70 -8.89 0.89
CA LYS A 71 10.51 -9.47 1.50
C LYS A 71 9.29 -8.89 0.82
N THR A 72 8.48 -9.76 0.23
CA THR A 72 7.23 -9.39 -0.44
C THR A 72 6.06 -9.76 0.45
N GLU A 73 5.20 -8.78 0.75
CA GLU A 73 4.05 -8.98 1.60
C GLU A 73 2.78 -8.49 0.93
N ILE A 74 1.66 -9.17 1.21
CA ILE A 74 0.33 -8.76 0.78
C ILE A 74 -0.48 -8.37 2.01
N TRP A 75 -1.09 -7.20 1.91
CA TRP A 75 -1.91 -6.59 2.96
C TRP A 75 -3.26 -6.21 2.43
N VAL A 76 -4.28 -6.39 3.26
CA VAL A 76 -5.66 -6.07 2.92
C VAL A 76 -6.24 -5.21 4.02
N THR A 77 -6.98 -4.18 3.65
CA THR A 77 -7.67 -3.33 4.63
C THR A 77 -8.88 -4.04 5.23
N ASP A 78 -9.36 -3.55 6.36
CA ASP A 78 -10.76 -3.73 6.72
C ASP A 78 -11.69 -3.07 5.68
N LYS A 79 -12.99 -3.38 5.75
CA LYS A 79 -13.96 -2.78 4.83
C LYS A 79 -13.97 -1.27 4.99
N ILE A 80 -13.64 -0.55 3.93
CA ILE A 80 -13.53 0.91 3.97
C ILE A 80 -14.94 1.51 4.07
N GLY A 81 -15.13 2.40 5.04
CA GLY A 81 -16.39 3.11 5.29
C GLY A 81 -17.30 2.47 6.35
N GLU A 82 -16.95 1.32 6.91
CA GLU A 82 -17.76 0.68 7.98
C GLU A 82 -17.39 1.15 9.39
N SER A 83 -16.23 1.78 9.59
CA SER A 83 -15.81 2.27 10.90
C SER A 83 -15.32 3.71 10.87
N ASN A 84 -15.57 4.43 11.97
CA ASN A 84 -15.01 5.78 12.19
C ASN A 84 -13.52 5.73 12.58
N LYS A 85 -12.94 4.52 12.72
CA LYS A 85 -11.60 4.27 13.23
C LYS A 85 -10.60 4.07 12.09
N GLY A 86 -10.44 5.09 11.22
CA GLY A 86 -9.41 5.07 10.18
C GLY A 86 -9.39 3.80 9.30
N VAL A 87 -8.26 3.54 8.65
CA VAL A 87 -8.03 2.31 7.87
C VAL A 87 -7.02 1.45 8.62
N SER A 88 -7.38 0.20 8.88
CA SER A 88 -6.49 -0.81 9.46
C SER A 88 -6.11 -1.85 8.41
N TRP A 89 -4.86 -2.32 8.46
CA TRP A 89 -4.31 -3.30 7.53
C TRP A 89 -4.10 -4.65 8.22
N SER A 90 -4.47 -5.72 7.54
CA SER A 90 -4.20 -7.10 7.93
C SER A 90 -3.26 -7.74 6.93
N LYS A 91 -2.18 -8.36 7.42
CA LYS A 91 -1.26 -9.15 6.58
C LYS A 91 -1.93 -10.46 6.23
N VAL A 92 -1.97 -10.80 4.94
CA VAL A 92 -2.54 -12.07 4.45
C VAL A 92 -1.48 -13.02 3.91
N LEU A 93 -0.36 -12.48 3.44
CA LEU A 93 0.76 -13.28 2.93
C LEU A 93 2.08 -12.57 3.21
N ALA A 94 3.12 -13.34 3.53
CA ALA A 94 4.52 -12.90 3.50
C ALA A 94 5.34 -13.96 2.76
N LEU A 95 6.14 -13.51 1.80
CA LEU A 95 7.07 -14.31 1.03
C LEU A 95 8.46 -13.73 1.23
N ASP A 96 9.39 -14.59 1.60
CA ASP A 96 10.81 -14.27 1.59
C ASP A 96 11.36 -14.65 0.22
N LEU A 97 11.82 -13.66 -0.55
CA LEU A 97 12.46 -13.86 -1.85
C LEU A 97 13.98 -13.68 -1.76
N SER A 98 14.57 -13.68 -0.56
CA SER A 98 16.02 -13.82 -0.44
C SER A 98 16.42 -15.06 -1.23
N LEU A 99 17.15 -14.84 -2.32
CA LEU A 99 17.75 -15.93 -3.06
C LEU A 99 18.69 -16.61 -2.07
N ASP A 100 18.37 -17.83 -1.67
CA ASP A 100 19.30 -18.72 -0.98
C ASP A 100 20.48 -18.96 -1.93
N LEU A 101 21.45 -18.04 -1.92
CA LEU A 101 22.74 -18.19 -2.60
C LEU A 101 23.63 -19.23 -1.88
N ASP A 102 23.14 -19.87 -0.82
CA ASP A 102 23.83 -20.92 -0.06
C ASP A 102 23.82 -22.30 -0.76
N THR A 103 23.57 -22.36 -2.08
CA THR A 103 23.65 -23.62 -2.84
C THR A 103 24.58 -23.51 -4.06
N PHE A 104 25.87 -23.22 -3.84
CA PHE A 104 26.96 -23.62 -4.75
C PHE A 104 28.25 -23.93 -3.99
#